data_AF-A0A558FGK4-F1
#
_entry.id   AF-A0A558FGK4-F1
#
_cell.length_a   1.000
_cell.length_b   1.000
_cell.length_c   1.000
_cell.angle_alpha   90.00
_cell.angle_beta   90.00
_cell.angle_gamma   90.00
#
_symmetry.space_group_name_H-M   'P 1'
#
loop_
_entity.id
_entity.type
_entity.pdbx_description
1 polymer ?
#
loop_
_entity_poly.entity_id
_entity_poly.type
_entity_poly.pdbx_seq_one_letter_code
_entity_poly.pdbx_strand_id
1 'polypeptide(L)'
;MSFSIPVLIQSPVGTPVKVATVTLSSLSGALKVQIPDSDEIPANWDVYLILGADVDNPDWAGPEKPTGVWDDVCGEPIKVTGLELEVPKAELEKHKNGTIELRYKFSDESSLTPSSEPVRLRIED
;
A
#
# COMPACT_ATOMS: atom_id res chain seq x y z
N MET A 1 10.63 -14.15 -0.05
CA MET A 1 9.78 -13.47 0.95
C MET A 1 8.43 -13.24 0.32
N SER A 2 7.34 -13.50 1.03
CA SER A 2 5.98 -13.23 0.55
C SER A 2 5.35 -12.30 1.57
N PHE A 3 5.14 -11.05 1.17
CA PHE A 3 4.53 -10.05 2.03
C PHE A 3 3.00 -10.16 1.92
N SER A 4 2.31 -10.05 3.06
CA SER A 4 0.85 -10.13 3.12
C SER A 4 0.18 -9.05 2.26
N ILE A 5 -1.03 -9.33 1.78
CA ILE A 5 -1.78 -8.34 1.00
C ILE A 5 -2.13 -7.10 1.84
N PRO A 6 -2.20 -5.91 1.22
CA PRO A 6 -2.65 -4.69 1.91
C PRO A 6 -4.07 -4.82 2.49
N VAL A 7 -4.32 -4.16 3.62
CA VAL A 7 -5.63 -4.14 4.28
C VAL A 7 -6.35 -2.83 3.96
N LEU A 8 -7.57 -2.92 3.44
CA LEU A 8 -8.39 -1.74 3.13
C LEU A 8 -9.20 -1.33 4.36
N ILE A 9 -8.88 -0.16 4.94
CA ILE A 9 -9.49 0.33 6.20
C ILE A 9 -10.99 0.64 6.02
N GLN A 10 -11.43 0.91 4.79
CA GLN A 10 -12.80 1.31 4.47
C GLN A 10 -13.73 0.13 4.13
N SER A 11 -13.17 -1.09 4.05
CA SER A 11 -13.96 -2.29 3.86
C SER A 11 -14.64 -2.66 5.18
N PRO A 12 -15.93 -3.05 5.18
CA PRO A 12 -16.66 -3.39 6.41
C PRO A 12 -16.10 -4.59 7.17
N VAL A 13 -15.05 -5.23 6.65
CA VAL A 13 -14.29 -6.27 7.34
C VAL A 13 -12.82 -5.89 7.22
N GLY A 14 -12.17 -5.59 8.35
CA GLY A 14 -10.72 -5.38 8.46
C GLY A 14 -9.89 -6.64 8.18
N THR A 15 -10.41 -7.54 7.33
CA THR A 15 -9.72 -8.72 6.84
C THR A 15 -9.09 -8.45 5.50
N PRO A 16 -7.87 -8.98 5.27
CA PRO A 16 -7.25 -8.97 3.95
C PRO A 16 -8.16 -9.69 2.94
N VAL A 17 -8.63 -8.96 1.93
CA VAL A 17 -9.48 -9.48 0.85
C VAL A 17 -8.70 -9.47 -0.46
N LYS A 18 -8.71 -10.58 -1.19
CA LYS A 18 -8.03 -10.66 -2.51
C LYS A 18 -8.74 -9.82 -3.58
N VAL A 19 -10.03 -9.58 -3.41
CA VAL A 19 -10.86 -8.75 -4.29
C VAL A 19 -11.69 -7.83 -3.42
N ALA A 20 -11.67 -6.54 -3.72
CA ALA A 20 -12.46 -5.52 -3.05
C ALA A 20 -13.17 -4.65 -4.07
N THR A 21 -14.40 -4.26 -3.77
CA THR A 21 -15.13 -3.24 -4.53
C THR A 21 -14.92 -1.89 -3.86
N VAL A 22 -14.51 -0.90 -4.66
CA VAL A 22 -14.30 0.47 -4.22
C VAL A 22 -15.30 1.36 -4.95
N THR A 23 -16.25 1.91 -4.20
CA THR A 23 -17.26 2.83 -4.71
C THR A 23 -16.76 4.27 -4.59
N LEU A 24 -16.52 4.95 -5.70
CA LEU A 24 -15.92 6.28 -5.73
C LEU A 24 -16.79 7.33 -5.05
N SER A 25 -18.11 7.23 -5.15
CA SER A 25 -19.07 8.15 -4.51
C SER A 25 -19.09 8.05 -2.98
N SER A 26 -18.72 6.92 -2.40
CA SER A 26 -18.63 6.74 -0.94
C SER A 26 -17.25 7.11 -0.36
N LEU A 27 -16.23 7.24 -1.22
CA LEU A 27 -14.89 7.66 -0.82
C LEU A 27 -14.84 9.15 -0.45
N SER A 28 -14.42 9.44 0.77
CA SER A 28 -14.18 10.79 1.30
C SER A 28 -12.83 11.40 0.84
N GLY A 29 -12.42 11.09 -0.39
CA GLY A 29 -11.28 11.72 -1.07
C GLY A 29 -10.09 10.82 -1.37
N ALA A 30 -9.82 9.81 -0.54
CA ALA A 30 -8.73 8.84 -0.79
C ALA A 30 -9.11 7.45 -0.26
N LEU A 31 -8.58 6.41 -0.89
CA LEU A 31 -8.63 5.04 -0.38
C LEU A 31 -7.50 4.87 0.64
N LYS A 32 -7.86 4.43 1.85
CA LYS A 32 -6.93 4.23 2.95
C LYS A 32 -6.51 2.76 3.01
N VAL A 33 -5.22 2.54 3.06
CA VAL A 33 -4.60 1.23 2.99
C VAL A 33 -3.63 1.09 4.14
N GLN A 34 -3.79 0.03 4.93
CA GLN A 34 -2.86 -0.34 5.98
C GLN A 34 -1.90 -1.42 5.49
N ILE A 35 -0.61 -1.24 5.76
CA ILE A 35 0.41 -2.26 5.54
C ILE A 35 0.40 -3.19 6.75
N PRO A 36 0.25 -4.52 6.55
CA PRO A 36 0.32 -5.47 7.65
C PRO A 36 1.67 -5.41 8.35
N ASP A 37 1.64 -5.39 9.69
CA ASP A 37 2.84 -5.47 10.50
C ASP A 37 3.51 -6.84 10.28
N SER A 38 4.79 -6.85 9.93
CA SER A 38 5.57 -8.09 9.80
C SER A 38 7.01 -7.86 10.22
N ASP A 39 7.56 -8.74 11.05
CA ASP A 39 8.97 -8.70 11.48
C ASP A 39 9.96 -8.81 10.32
N GLU A 40 9.49 -9.22 9.13
CA GLU A 40 10.27 -9.22 7.90
C GLU A 40 10.44 -7.82 7.26
N ILE A 41 9.74 -6.79 7.76
CA ILE A 41 9.87 -5.40 7.28
C ILE A 41 11.01 -4.72 8.05
N PRO A 42 12.16 -4.42 7.41
CA PRO A 42 13.28 -3.73 8.04
C PRO A 42 12.93 -2.28 8.33
N ALA A 43 13.39 -1.73 9.46
CA ALA A 43 13.09 -0.35 9.87
C ALA A 43 13.84 0.73 9.06
N ASN A 44 14.80 0.34 8.23
CA ASN A 44 15.61 1.24 7.41
C ASN A 44 15.14 1.30 5.94
N TRP A 45 13.96 0.78 5.63
CA TRP A 45 13.39 0.82 4.29
C TRP A 45 12.29 1.87 4.17
N ASP A 46 11.93 2.19 2.94
CA ASP A 46 10.72 2.94 2.62
C ASP A 46 9.66 2.02 2.00
N VAL A 47 8.39 2.39 2.18
CA VAL A 47 7.25 1.68 1.59
C VAL A 47 6.33 2.67 0.87
N TYR A 48 5.79 2.26 -0.27
CA TYR A 48 4.83 3.03 -1.05
C TYR A 48 3.79 2.12 -1.70
N LEU A 49 2.66 2.70 -2.08
CA LEU A 49 1.61 1.99 -2.82
C LEU A 49 1.85 2.10 -4.33
N ILE A 50 1.48 1.06 -5.06
CA ILE A 50 1.42 1.07 -6.51
C ILE A 50 0.06 0.58 -7.00
N LEU A 51 -0.41 1.16 -8.10
CA LEU A 51 -1.55 0.68 -8.88
C LEU A 51 -1.05 0.21 -10.23
N GLY A 52 -1.47 -0.98 -10.65
CA GLY A 52 -1.07 -1.55 -11.94
C GLY A 52 -0.76 -3.03 -11.83
N ALA A 53 -0.95 -3.75 -12.94
CA ALA A 53 -0.57 -5.15 -13.03
C ALA A 53 0.96 -5.34 -13.21
N ASP A 54 1.63 -4.36 -13.83
CA ASP A 54 3.09 -4.32 -13.97
C ASP A 54 3.71 -3.66 -12.72
N VAL A 55 4.55 -4.41 -12.01
CA VAL A 55 5.20 -3.96 -10.76
C VAL A 55 6.42 -3.08 -11.05
N ASP A 56 7.04 -3.23 -12.22
CA ASP A 56 8.20 -2.46 -12.64
C ASP A 56 7.78 -1.15 -13.29
N ASN A 57 6.64 -1.15 -14.00
CA ASN A 57 6.04 0.04 -14.61
C ASN A 57 4.56 0.19 -14.21
N PRO A 58 4.27 0.53 -12.94
CA PRO A 58 2.90 0.71 -12.49
C PRO A 58 2.22 1.91 -13.16
N ASP A 59 0.90 1.85 -13.29
CA ASP A 59 0.07 2.95 -13.79
C ASP A 59 0.17 4.18 -12.86
N TRP A 60 0.37 3.93 -11.57
CA TRP A 60 0.62 4.95 -10.56
C TRP A 60 1.48 4.43 -9.41
N ALA A 61 2.35 5.30 -8.87
CA ALA A 61 3.11 5.07 -7.66
C ALA A 61 2.87 6.22 -6.68
N GLY A 62 2.61 5.86 -5.42
CA GLY A 62 2.39 6.81 -4.33
C GLY A 62 3.70 7.35 -3.73
N PRO A 63 3.58 8.30 -2.78
CA PRO A 63 4.73 8.78 -2.03
C PRO A 63 5.30 7.69 -1.14
N GLU A 64 6.63 7.72 -0.99
CA GLU A 64 7.35 6.87 -0.05
C GLU A 64 7.11 7.30 1.39
N LYS A 65 6.99 6.32 2.28
CA LYS A 65 6.94 6.51 3.72
C LYS A 65 7.99 5.62 4.39
N PRO A 66 8.70 6.16 5.39
CA PRO A 66 9.69 5.38 6.13
C PRO A 66 9.00 4.31 6.96
N THR A 67 9.56 3.10 6.93
CA THR A 67 9.10 1.95 7.73
C THR A 67 9.65 1.98 9.15
N GLY A 68 10.58 2.89 9.45
CA GLY A 68 11.10 3.14 10.78
C GLY A 68 11.41 4.62 11.01
N VAL A 69 11.49 5.01 12.28
CA VAL A 69 11.90 6.35 12.70
C VAL A 69 13.21 6.22 13.47
N TRP A 70 14.16 7.10 13.19
CA TRP A 70 15.41 7.14 13.92
C TRP A 70 15.16 7.51 15.39
N ASP A 71 15.63 6.68 16.32
CA ASP A 71 15.57 6.97 17.74
C ASP A 71 16.96 7.38 18.24
N ASP A 72 17.09 8.64 18.65
CA ASP A 72 18.37 9.21 19.11
C ASP A 72 18.85 8.63 20.44
N VAL A 73 17.99 7.95 21.21
CA VAL A 73 18.34 7.38 22.51
C VAL A 73 19.03 6.03 22.33
N CYS A 74 18.44 5.15 21.52
CA CYS A 74 18.98 3.83 21.21
C CYS A 74 20.01 3.87 20.07
N GLY A 75 20.02 4.92 19.25
CA GLY A 75 20.94 5.06 18.12
C GLY A 75 20.65 4.11 16.96
N GLU A 76 19.41 3.61 16.88
CA GLU A 76 18.95 2.66 15.87
C GLU A 76 17.56 3.06 15.36
N PRO A 77 17.20 2.74 14.11
CA PRO A 77 15.86 2.98 13.60
C PRO A 77 14.85 2.03 14.26
N ILE A 78 13.80 2.61 14.85
CA ILE A 78 12.68 1.87 15.43
C ILE A 78 11.59 1.70 14.39
N LYS A 79 11.19 0.46 14.17
CA LYS A 79 10.12 0.10 13.23
C LYS A 79 8.79 0.75 13.59
N VAL A 80 8.12 1.32 12.59
CA VAL A 80 6.76 1.85 12.69
C VAL A 80 5.77 0.72 12.41
N THR A 81 4.80 0.55 13.30
CA THR A 81 3.68 -0.38 13.13
C THR A 81 2.41 0.35 12.71
N GLY A 82 1.51 -0.34 12.01
CA GLY A 82 0.23 0.23 11.57
C GLY A 82 0.41 1.32 10.51
N LEU A 83 1.36 1.13 9.58
CA LEU A 83 1.61 2.09 8.50
C LEU A 83 0.38 2.25 7.61
N GLU A 84 -0.18 3.46 7.60
CA GLU A 84 -1.29 3.83 6.73
C GLU A 84 -0.78 4.64 5.54
N LEU A 85 -1.15 4.23 4.34
CA LEU A 85 -0.92 4.93 3.08
C LEU A 85 -2.25 5.19 2.39
N GLU A 86 -2.22 6.14 1.45
CA GLU A 86 -3.42 6.62 0.78
C GLU A 86 -3.25 6.58 -0.73
N VAL A 87 -4.31 6.14 -1.41
CA VAL A 87 -4.44 6.26 -2.86
C VAL A 87 -5.44 7.40 -3.13
N PRO A 88 -5.05 8.47 -3.82
CA PRO A 88 -5.96 9.57 -4.13
C PRO A 88 -7.16 9.06 -4.94
N LYS A 89 -8.37 9.56 -4.63
CA LYS A 89 -9.57 9.24 -5.41
C LYS A 89 -9.41 9.57 -6.90
N ALA A 90 -8.73 10.67 -7.21
CA ALA A 90 -8.46 11.07 -8.59
C ALA A 90 -7.66 10.03 -9.39
N GLU A 91 -6.81 9.23 -8.73
CA GLU A 91 -6.08 8.15 -9.37
C GLU A 91 -7.00 6.95 -9.60
N LEU A 92 -7.85 6.61 -8.62
CA LEU A 92 -8.84 5.54 -8.76
C LEU A 92 -9.89 5.85 -9.84
N GLU A 93 -10.28 7.12 -10.00
CA GLU A 93 -11.22 7.59 -11.01
C GLU A 93 -10.76 7.27 -12.44
N LYS A 94 -9.45 7.23 -12.70
CA LYS A 94 -8.89 6.84 -14.01
C LYS A 94 -9.24 5.41 -14.39
N HIS A 95 -9.59 4.57 -13.42
CA HIS A 95 -9.94 3.16 -13.58
C HIS A 95 -11.44 2.87 -13.34
N LYS A 96 -12.30 3.90 -13.35
CA LYS A 96 -13.75 3.77 -13.15
C LYS A 96 -14.36 2.71 -14.09
N ASN A 97 -15.26 1.88 -13.55
CA ASN A 97 -15.88 0.73 -14.22
C ASN A 97 -14.88 -0.35 -14.66
N GLY A 98 -13.68 -0.34 -14.09
CA GLY A 98 -12.60 -1.27 -14.38
C GLY A 98 -12.16 -2.07 -13.15
N THR A 99 -11.11 -2.86 -13.35
CA THR A 99 -10.40 -3.54 -12.27
C THR A 99 -8.93 -3.16 -12.34
N ILE A 100 -8.32 -2.86 -11.20
CA ILE A 100 -6.91 -2.52 -11.07
C ILE A 100 -6.29 -3.32 -9.92
N GLU A 101 -5.00 -3.63 -10.01
CA GLU A 101 -4.28 -4.28 -8.91
C GLU A 101 -3.63 -3.21 -8.02
N LEU A 102 -3.81 -3.35 -6.70
CA LEU A 102 -3.16 -2.55 -5.67
C LEU A 102 -2.13 -3.41 -4.94
N ARG A 103 -0.90 -2.91 -4.81
CA ARG A 103 0.18 -3.51 -4.03
C ARG A 103 0.87 -2.44 -3.20
N TYR A 104 1.66 -2.89 -2.24
CA TYR A 104 2.73 -2.06 -1.69
C TYR A 104 4.08 -2.61 -2.12
N LYS A 105 5.03 -1.71 -2.30
CA LYS A 105 6.40 -2.02 -2.73
C LYS A 105 7.36 -1.32 -1.78
N PHE A 106 8.49 -1.97 -1.54
CA PHE A 106 9.56 -1.42 -0.73
C PHE A 106 10.62 -0.78 -1.61
N SER A 107 11.32 0.19 -1.04
CA SER A 107 12.51 0.81 -1.61
C SER A 107 13.60 0.72 -0.56
N ASP A 108 14.78 0.27 -0.98
CA ASP A 108 16.00 0.33 -0.17
C ASP A 108 17.14 0.97 -0.97
N GLU A 109 18.20 1.36 -0.27
CA GLU A 109 19.39 1.96 -0.90
C GLU A 109 20.13 0.99 -1.84
N SER A 110 19.90 -0.33 -1.72
CA SER A 110 20.54 -1.39 -2.50
C SER A 110 19.76 -1.78 -3.77
N SER A 111 18.70 -1.05 -4.13
CA SER A 111 17.82 -1.33 -5.28
C SER A 111 17.01 -2.64 -5.20
N LEU A 112 16.86 -3.22 -4.02
CA LEU A 112 15.91 -4.30 -3.77
C LEU A 112 14.51 -3.72 -3.62
N THR A 113 13.62 -4.08 -4.52
CA THR A 113 12.24 -3.58 -4.47
C THR A 113 11.21 -4.72 -4.40
N PRO A 114 11.17 -5.47 -3.28
CA PRO A 114 10.15 -6.49 -3.12
C PRO A 114 8.75 -5.85 -3.04
N SER A 115 7.75 -6.58 -3.53
CA SER A 115 6.35 -6.17 -3.49
C SER A 115 5.48 -7.22 -2.80
N SER A 116 4.35 -6.79 -2.25
CA SER A 116 3.32 -7.70 -1.76
C SER A 116 2.54 -8.39 -2.86
N GLU A 117 1.77 -9.40 -2.45
CA GLU A 117 0.68 -9.93 -3.27
C GLU A 117 -0.36 -8.82 -3.57
N PRO A 118 -1.02 -8.86 -4.75
CA PRO A 118 -1.99 -7.84 -5.12
C PRO A 118 -3.33 -8.01 -4.42
N VAL A 119 -3.99 -6.89 -4.18
CA VAL A 119 -5.45 -6.81 -4.00
C VAL A 119 -6.07 -6.32 -5.29
N ARG A 120 -7.06 -7.03 -5.81
CA ARG A 120 -7.82 -6.58 -6.99
C ARG A 120 -8.92 -5.62 -6.56
N LEU A 121 -8.83 -4.38 -6.99
CA LEU A 121 -9.83 -3.35 -6.76
C LEU A 121 -10.75 -3.27 -7.97
N ARG A 122 -12.04 -3.54 -7.76
CA ARG A 122 -13.10 -3.25 -8.73
C ARG A 122 -13.61 -1.84 -8.45
N ILE A 123 -13.40 -0.92 -9.38
CA ILE A 123 -13.74 0.48 -9.20
C ILE A 123 -15.13 0.73 -9.77
N GLU A 124 -16.05 1.15 -8.90
CA GLU A 124 -17.43 1.49 -9.23
C GLU A 124 -17.70 2.96 -8.91
N ASP A 125 -18.76 3.51 -9.50
CA ASP A 125 -19.20 4.88 -9.21
C ASP A 125 -19.90 4.99 -7.86
#